data_AF-A0A9X8YR80-F1
#
_entry.id   AF-A0A9X8YR80-F1
#
_cell.length_a   1.000
_cell.length_b   1.000
_cell.length_c   1.000
_cell.angle_alpha   90.00
_cell.angle_beta   90.00
_cell.angle_gamma   90.00
#
_symmetry.space_group_name_H-M   'P 1'
#
loop_
_entity.id
_entity.type
_entity.pdbx_description
1 polymer ?
#
loop_
_entity_poly.entity_id
_entity_poly.type
_entity_poly.pdbx_seq_one_letter_code
_entity_poly.pdbx_strand_id
1 'polypeptide(L)' 'DTLQILGIHCFGERAAEIIHIGQAIMEQKGEGNTIEYFVNTTFNYPTMAEAYRVAALNGLNRLF' A
#
# COMPACT_ATOMS: atom_id res chain seq x y z
N ASP A 1 8.61 -11.24 -9.27
CA ASP A 1 7.81 -12.44 -9.57
C ASP A 1 6.38 -12.36 -9.05
N THR A 2 6.10 -12.20 -7.74
CA THR A 2 4.70 -12.19 -7.23
C THR A 2 4.12 -10.82 -6.87
N LEU A 3 4.96 -9.80 -6.63
CA LEU A 3 4.54 -8.46 -6.17
C LEU A 3 3.67 -8.46 -4.88
N GLN A 4 3.73 -9.55 -4.12
CA GLN A 4 2.96 -9.74 -2.91
C GLN A 4 3.45 -8.81 -1.78
N ILE A 5 2.51 -8.27 -0.99
CA ILE A 5 2.83 -7.47 0.18
C ILE A 5 3.17 -8.42 1.34
N LEU A 6 4.40 -8.30 1.85
CA LEU A 6 4.92 -9.13 2.95
C LEU A 6 4.99 -8.40 4.29
N GLY A 7 4.83 -7.09 4.27
CA GLY A 7 4.89 -6.26 5.46
C GLY A 7 4.50 -4.82 5.15
N ILE A 8 3.91 -4.18 6.15
CA ILE A 8 3.46 -2.79 6.06
C ILE A 8 3.90 -2.09 7.34
N HIS A 9 4.46 -0.91 7.16
CA HIS A 9 4.92 -0.07 8.25
C HIS A 9 4.49 1.36 7.99
N CYS A 10 3.79 1.95 8.96
CA CYS A 10 3.41 3.35 8.96
C CYS A 10 4.01 4.02 10.20
N PHE A 11 4.67 5.15 10.00
CA PHE A 11 5.25 5.95 11.06
C PHE A 11 4.89 7.42 10.82
N GLY A 12 4.40 8.09 11.87
CA GLY A 12 3.96 9.49 11.80
C GLY A 12 2.71 9.76 12.62
N GLU A 13 2.27 11.02 12.62
CA GLU A 13 1.00 11.42 13.21
C GLU A 13 -0.15 10.62 12.57
N ARG A 14 -1.09 10.12 13.39
CA ARG A 14 -2.27 9.38 12.92
C ARG A 14 -1.95 8.12 12.07
N ALA A 15 -0.78 7.51 12.20
CA ALA A 15 -0.43 6.28 11.49
C ALA A 15 -1.46 5.13 11.71
N ALA A 16 -2.02 5.05 12.91
CA ALA A 16 -3.09 4.10 13.25
C ALA A 16 -4.36 4.26 12.40
N GLU A 17 -4.62 5.48 11.88
CA GLU A 17 -5.78 5.80 11.05
C GLU A 17 -5.67 5.25 9.63
N ILE A 18 -4.50 4.77 9.21
CA ILE A 18 -4.30 4.28 7.83
C ILE A 18 -3.63 2.91 7.76
N ILE A 19 -2.98 2.43 8.83
CA ILE A 19 -2.26 1.13 8.81
C ILE A 19 -3.17 -0.04 8.42
N HIS A 20 -4.44 0.02 8.83
CA HIS A 20 -5.43 -1.02 8.57
C HIS A 20 -5.78 -1.16 7.08
N ILE A 21 -5.67 -0.09 6.27
CA ILE A 21 -5.86 -0.14 4.82
C ILE A 21 -4.84 -1.12 4.22
N GLY A 22 -3.59 -0.96 4.62
CA GLY A 22 -2.51 -1.85 4.25
C GLY A 22 -2.79 -3.28 4.65
N GLN A 23 -3.06 -3.49 5.94
CA GLN A 23 -3.28 -4.82 6.51
C GLN A 23 -4.44 -5.56 5.81
N ALA A 24 -5.50 -4.84 5.43
CA ALA A 24 -6.64 -5.41 4.73
C ALA A 24 -6.28 -5.98 3.35
N ILE A 25 -5.35 -5.36 2.62
CA ILE A 25 -4.85 -5.86 1.33
C ILE A 25 -3.86 -7.00 1.54
N MET A 26 -2.99 -6.91 2.55
CA MET A 26 -2.05 -7.96 2.90
C MET A 26 -2.74 -9.28 3.31
N GLU A 27 -3.91 -9.21 3.95
CA GLU A 27 -4.72 -10.37 4.37
C GLU A 27 -5.47 -11.05 3.21
N GLN A 28 -5.57 -10.41 2.04
CA GLN A 28 -6.21 -11.02 0.88
C GLN A 28 -5.45 -12.27 0.40
N LYS A 29 -6.17 -13.18 -0.27
CA LYS A 29 -5.59 -14.42 -0.84
C LYS A 29 -5.33 -14.27 -2.33
N GLY A 30 -4.26 -14.91 -2.81
CA GLY A 30 -3.91 -14.92 -4.23
C GLY A 30 -3.66 -13.52 -4.77
N GLU A 31 -4.25 -13.21 -5.92
CA GLU A 31 -4.08 -11.93 -6.63
C GLU A 31 -4.59 -10.72 -5.84
N GLY A 32 -5.40 -10.92 -4.79
CA GLY A 32 -5.86 -9.82 -3.93
C GLY A 32 -4.75 -9.21 -3.06
N ASN A 33 -3.68 -9.95 -2.76
CA ASN A 33 -2.52 -9.44 -2.03
C ASN A 33 -1.43 -9.03 -3.05
N THR A 34 -1.53 -7.82 -3.56
CA THR A 34 -0.59 -7.27 -4.55
C THR A 34 -0.34 -5.79 -4.31
N ILE A 35 0.92 -5.36 -4.49
CA ILE A 35 1.30 -3.94 -4.43
C ILE A 35 0.62 -3.10 -5.53
N GLU A 36 0.22 -3.73 -6.63
CA GLU A 36 -0.44 -3.08 -7.76
C GLU A 36 -1.79 -2.46 -7.35
N TYR A 37 -2.44 -3.01 -6.32
CA TYR A 37 -3.64 -2.42 -5.75
C TYR A 37 -3.43 -0.96 -5.39
N PHE A 38 -2.31 -0.63 -4.72
CA PHE A 38 -2.03 0.74 -4.27
C PHE A 38 -1.66 1.68 -5.41
N VAL A 39 -1.11 1.17 -6.50
CA VAL A 39 -0.76 1.95 -7.69
C VAL A 39 -2.01 2.35 -8.47
N ASN A 40 -2.93 1.39 -8.62
CA ASN A 40 -4.11 1.52 -9.48
C ASN A 40 -5.32 2.08 -8.74
N THR A 41 -5.34 2.00 -7.41
CA THR A 41 -6.45 2.55 -6.61
C THR A 41 -6.37 4.08 -6.55
N THR A 42 -7.51 4.72 -6.80
CA THR A 42 -7.68 6.15 -6.56
C THR A 42 -7.96 6.39 -5.08
N PHE A 43 -7.03 7.04 -4.40
CA PHE A 43 -7.22 7.51 -3.03
C PHE A 43 -7.82 8.91 -3.04
N ASN A 44 -8.61 9.23 -2.02
CA ASN A 44 -9.12 10.59 -1.83
C ASN A 44 -7.97 11.58 -1.59
N TYR A 45 -8.10 12.81 -2.10
CA TYR A 45 -7.11 13.87 -1.97
C TYR A 45 -7.73 15.15 -1.38
N PRO A 46 -7.08 15.83 -0.41
CA PRO A 46 -5.83 15.47 0.26
C PRO A 46 -6.07 14.52 1.45
N THR A 47 -5.44 13.34 1.46
CA THR A 47 -5.52 12.42 2.61
C THR A 47 -4.20 11.67 2.83
N MET A 48 -3.95 11.21 4.06
CA MET A 48 -2.74 10.42 4.35
C MET A 48 -2.72 9.06 3.64
N ALA A 49 -3.87 8.54 3.21
CA ALA A 49 -3.94 7.28 2.48
C ALA A 49 -3.22 7.35 1.12
N GLU A 50 -3.03 8.54 0.56
CA GLU A 50 -2.20 8.74 -0.64
C GLU A 50 -0.75 8.24 -0.45
N ALA A 51 -0.25 8.21 0.79
CA ALA A 51 1.07 7.69 1.11
C ALA A 51 1.26 6.23 0.64
N TYR A 52 0.19 5.42 0.61
CA TYR A 52 0.27 4.05 0.07
C TYR A 52 0.59 4.04 -1.42
N ARG A 53 -0.03 4.92 -2.20
CA ARG A 53 0.22 5.02 -3.64
C ARG A 53 1.64 5.49 -3.92
N VAL A 54 2.11 6.50 -3.18
CA VAL A 54 3.49 6.98 -3.27
C VAL A 54 4.50 5.89 -2.89
N ALA A 55 4.24 5.17 -1.79
CA ALA A 55 5.10 4.08 -1.35
C ALA A 55 5.16 2.93 -2.39
N ALA A 56 4.02 2.57 -2.98
CA ALA A 56 3.94 1.53 -4.00
C ALA A 56 4.70 1.90 -5.28
N LEU A 57 4.52 3.12 -5.78
CA LEU A 57 5.26 3.64 -6.94
C LEU A 57 6.77 3.66 -6.66
N ASN A 58 7.19 4.14 -5.49
CA ASN A 58 8.60 4.15 -5.09
C ASN A 58 9.17 2.73 -4.95
N GLY A 59 8.39 1.78 -4.47
CA GLY A 59 8.79 0.37 -4.35
C GLY A 59 9.01 -0.28 -5.72
N LEU A 60 8.08 -0.08 -6.66
CA LEU A 60 8.19 -0.60 -8.02
C LEU A 60 9.38 0.00 -8.77
N ASN A 61 9.62 1.31 -8.64
CA ASN A 61 10.78 1.99 -9.24
C ASN A 61 12.15 1.51 -8.72
N ARG A 62 12.18 0.65 -7.68
CA ARG A 62 13.42 0.03 -7.19
C ARG A 62 13.64 -1.39 -7.69
N LEU A 63 12.61 -1.99 -8.30
CA LEU A 63 12.68 -3.32 -8.92
C LEU A 63 13.12 -3.24 -10.39
N PHE A 64 12.95 -2.08 -11.02
CA PHE A 64 13.25 -1.78 -12.42
C PHE A 64 14.25 -0.62 -12.50
#